data_AF-A0A926CI12-F1
#
_entry.id   AF-A0A926CI12-F1
#
_cell.length_a   1.000
_cell.length_b   1.000
_cell.length_c   1.000
_cell.angle_alpha   90.00
_cell.angle_beta   90.00
_cell.angle_gamma   90.00
#
_symmetry.space_group_name_H-M   'P 1'
#
loop_
_entity.id
_entity.type
_entity.pdbx_description
1 polymer ?
#
loop_
_entity_poly.entity_id
_entity_poly.type
_entity_poly.pdbx_seq_one_letter_code
_entity_poly.pdbx_strand_id
1 'polypeptide(L)'
;MKRAIQFLTVVLLTTTASFAATYDLRDYCFYSGALDTGKSCNPSAFASPFDGSLFDTSFTPNTLGSVKTQSLSAGVYTILAYLDYDISAATNGSFNEFATVTGAPGAQQGYFLGDPNLGLFSNEFTNATLTNTNNVGTATGLPDVCCDVAVVMGFKAFQIPVGFTGQFMFSVTDALPNAPWYITQTDPDTGDKIYFAQTVALRQLPPTGGIPEPSTFLTLGGGFAALVAFRRRRGPVNSTLASFWRW
;
A
#
# COMPACT_ATOMS: atom_id res chain seq x y z
N MET A 1 3.54 -73.55 22.46
CA MET A 1 2.73 -72.37 22.83
C MET A 1 3.60 -71.12 22.70
N LYS A 2 3.40 -70.29 21.66
CA LYS A 2 4.14 -69.03 21.46
C LYS A 2 3.29 -67.88 22.03
N ARG A 3 3.80 -67.15 23.01
CA ARG A 3 3.16 -65.92 23.53
C ARG A 3 3.73 -64.72 22.77
N ALA A 4 2.89 -64.02 22.03
CA ALA A 4 3.23 -62.74 21.41
C ALA A 4 3.08 -61.63 22.46
N ILE A 5 4.16 -60.89 22.70
CA ILE A 5 4.15 -59.69 23.54
C ILE A 5 3.84 -58.52 22.61
N GLN A 6 2.63 -57.97 22.70
CA GLN A 6 2.26 -56.72 22.03
C GLN A 6 2.85 -55.55 22.82
N PHE A 7 3.75 -54.80 22.20
CA PHE A 7 4.19 -53.50 22.70
C PHE A 7 3.13 -52.46 22.34
N LEU A 8 2.52 -51.85 23.36
CA LEU A 8 1.63 -50.71 23.22
C LEU A 8 2.48 -49.44 23.17
N THR A 9 2.63 -48.86 21.99
CA THR A 9 3.27 -47.55 21.82
C THR A 9 2.27 -46.46 22.21
N VAL A 10 2.52 -45.79 23.32
CA VAL A 10 1.77 -44.58 23.72
C VAL A 10 2.41 -43.39 23.00
N VAL A 11 1.72 -42.85 22.00
CA VAL A 11 2.10 -41.60 21.34
C VAL A 11 1.54 -40.46 22.18
N LEU A 12 2.41 -39.79 22.93
CA LEU A 12 2.06 -38.61 23.71
C LEU A 12 1.96 -37.41 22.74
N LEU A 13 0.75 -37.04 22.33
CA LEU A 13 0.51 -35.79 21.61
C LEU A 13 0.60 -34.63 22.60
N THR A 14 1.79 -34.03 22.74
CA THR A 14 1.95 -32.74 23.40
C THR A 14 1.45 -31.65 22.47
N THR A 15 0.22 -31.18 22.69
CA THR A 15 -0.25 -29.93 22.07
C THR A 15 0.44 -28.77 22.76
N THR A 16 1.47 -28.20 22.14
CA THR A 16 2.00 -26.91 22.58
C THR A 16 0.91 -25.86 22.36
N ALA A 17 0.39 -25.29 23.43
CA ALA A 17 -0.44 -24.10 23.32
C ALA A 17 0.45 -22.97 22.78
N SER A 18 0.23 -22.55 21.53
CA SER A 18 0.81 -21.31 21.03
C SER A 18 0.06 -20.16 21.70
N PHE A 19 0.73 -19.41 22.56
CA PHE A 19 0.22 -18.10 22.94
C PHE A 19 0.33 -17.22 21.71
N ALA A 20 -0.73 -16.47 21.40
CA ALA A 20 -0.63 -15.45 20.37
C ALA A 20 0.31 -14.35 20.88
N ALA A 21 1.23 -13.91 20.02
CA ALA A 21 2.08 -12.77 20.30
C ALA A 21 1.24 -11.55 20.73
N THR A 22 1.75 -10.76 21.66
CA THR A 22 1.22 -9.42 21.94
C THR A 22 2.13 -8.40 21.31
N TYR A 23 1.57 -7.43 20.61
CA TYR A 23 2.34 -6.36 20.00
C TYR A 23 2.16 -5.08 20.78
N ASP A 24 3.25 -4.35 21.01
CA ASP A 24 3.21 -3.00 21.57
C ASP A 24 3.70 -2.02 20.50
N LEU A 25 2.93 -0.97 20.23
CA LEU A 25 3.38 0.15 19.41
C LEU A 25 4.04 1.15 20.33
N ARG A 26 5.31 1.49 20.10
CA ARG A 26 6.07 2.45 20.92
C ARG A 26 6.02 3.86 20.36
N ASP A 27 6.17 3.99 19.05
CA ASP A 27 6.12 5.28 18.37
C ASP A 27 5.82 5.06 16.87
N TYR A 28 5.19 6.04 16.24
CA TYR A 28 4.95 6.04 14.81
C TYR A 28 4.90 7.45 14.25
N CYS A 29 5.41 7.63 13.04
CA CYS A 29 5.34 8.88 12.31
C CYS A 29 5.03 8.65 10.84
N PHE A 30 4.27 9.55 10.23
CA PHE A 30 4.03 9.56 8.80
C PHE A 30 4.40 10.91 8.21
N TYR A 31 5.00 10.91 7.02
CA TYR A 31 5.48 12.12 6.37
C TYR A 31 5.20 12.08 4.87
N SER A 32 4.60 13.16 4.37
CA SER A 32 4.38 13.39 2.94
C SER A 32 4.95 14.76 2.60
N GLY A 33 6.20 14.82 2.13
CA GLY A 33 6.96 16.07 2.12
C GLY A 33 6.35 17.24 1.36
N ALA A 34 5.46 17.00 0.40
CA ALA A 34 4.75 18.03 -0.33
C ALA A 34 3.51 18.58 0.40
N LEU A 35 3.00 17.88 1.43
CA LEU A 35 1.68 18.10 2.03
C LEU A 35 1.68 18.14 3.56
N ASP A 36 2.66 17.51 4.22
CA ASP A 36 2.85 17.53 5.66
C ASP A 36 4.24 18.10 5.98
N THR A 37 4.28 19.36 6.43
CA THR A 37 5.51 20.05 6.84
C THR A 37 5.91 19.75 8.28
N GLY A 38 5.03 19.12 9.07
CA GLY A 38 5.20 18.95 10.52
C GLY A 38 5.88 17.65 10.94
N LYS A 39 5.91 16.62 10.07
CA LYS A 39 6.34 15.25 10.42
C LYS A 39 5.61 14.77 11.67
N SER A 40 4.35 14.42 11.48
CA SER A 40 3.45 14.11 12.58
C SER A 40 3.79 12.76 13.21
N CYS A 41 4.45 12.77 14.36
CA CYS A 41 4.68 11.60 15.21
C CYS A 41 3.59 11.50 16.29
N ASN A 42 3.08 10.30 16.54
CA ASN A 42 1.97 10.02 17.45
C ASN A 42 0.81 11.04 17.40
N PRO A 43 0.31 11.40 16.20
CA PRO A 43 -0.73 12.40 16.11
C PRO A 43 -2.03 11.90 16.75
N SER A 44 -2.78 12.81 17.37
CA SER A 44 -4.15 12.51 17.83
C SER A 44 -5.14 12.29 16.68
N ALA A 45 -4.78 12.73 15.47
CA ALA A 45 -5.49 12.47 14.23
C ALA A 45 -4.54 12.55 13.02
N PHE A 46 -4.70 11.66 12.05
CA PHE A 46 -3.90 11.67 10.83
C PHE A 46 -4.14 12.95 10.02
N ALA A 47 -3.05 13.66 9.71
CA ALA A 47 -3.09 14.80 8.81
C ALA A 47 -3.22 14.33 7.36
N SER A 48 -3.93 15.10 6.53
CA SER A 48 -3.96 14.88 5.08
C SER A 48 -2.52 14.86 4.53
N PRO A 49 -2.16 13.90 3.66
CA PRO A 49 -3.05 13.00 2.93
C PRO A 49 -3.29 11.65 3.60
N PHE A 50 -2.84 11.40 4.82
CA PHE A 50 -2.92 10.08 5.43
C PHE A 50 -4.33 9.75 5.93
N ASP A 51 -4.70 8.48 5.75
CA ASP A 51 -5.90 7.83 6.27
C ASP A 51 -5.42 6.59 7.05
N GLY A 52 -5.45 6.72 8.37
CA GLY A 52 -5.10 5.67 9.32
C GLY A 52 -6.31 4.96 9.91
N SER A 53 -7.48 5.00 9.27
CA SER A 53 -8.69 4.33 9.76
C SER A 53 -8.55 2.81 9.97
N LEU A 54 -7.52 2.19 9.37
CA LEU A 54 -7.20 0.78 9.50
C LEU A 54 -5.90 0.53 10.29
N PHE A 55 -5.38 1.55 10.96
CA PHE A 55 -4.16 1.46 11.77
C PHE A 55 -4.53 1.60 13.24
N ASP A 56 -4.19 0.59 14.03
CA ASP A 56 -4.35 0.67 15.47
C ASP A 56 -3.28 1.60 16.07
N THR A 57 -3.71 2.72 16.64
CA THR A 57 -2.83 3.68 17.30
C THR A 57 -2.65 3.41 18.80
N SER A 58 -3.19 2.29 19.32
CA SER A 58 -3.08 1.92 20.74
C SER A 58 -1.66 1.45 21.05
N PHE A 59 -1.06 1.95 22.12
CA PHE A 59 0.33 1.59 22.47
C PHE A 59 0.43 0.14 22.98
N THR A 60 -0.47 -0.29 23.87
CA THR A 60 -0.45 -1.65 24.46
C THR A 60 -1.87 -2.07 24.88
N PRO A 61 -2.39 -3.23 24.42
CA PRO A 61 -1.92 -4.02 23.29
C PRO A 61 -2.26 -3.33 21.96
N ASN A 62 -1.51 -3.64 20.91
CA ASN A 62 -1.73 -3.20 19.54
C ASN A 62 -2.18 -4.38 18.66
N THR A 63 -3.11 -4.12 17.75
CA THR A 63 -3.68 -5.09 16.80
C THR A 63 -3.10 -4.97 15.39
N LEU A 64 -2.02 -4.21 15.24
CA LEU A 64 -1.34 -3.86 13.99
C LEU A 64 -2.27 -3.10 13.03
N GLY A 65 -1.92 -3.03 11.74
CA GLY A 65 -2.80 -2.43 10.75
C GLY A 65 -2.09 -1.75 9.58
N SER A 66 -2.79 -0.81 8.95
CA SER A 66 -2.29 -0.12 7.76
C SER A 66 -2.69 1.34 7.69
N VAL A 67 -1.77 2.15 7.17
CA VAL A 67 -2.00 3.55 6.84
C VAL A 67 -1.86 3.71 5.34
N LYS A 68 -2.80 4.43 4.72
CA LYS A 68 -2.76 4.74 3.29
C LYS A 68 -2.87 6.23 3.06
N THR A 69 -2.41 6.71 1.91
CA THR A 69 -2.71 8.09 1.49
C THR A 69 -4.08 8.13 0.81
N GLN A 70 -4.71 9.30 0.81
CA GLN A 70 -5.71 9.65 -0.17
C GLN A 70 -5.11 9.57 -1.59
N SER A 71 -5.96 9.58 -2.61
CA SER A 71 -5.50 9.62 -4.01
C SER A 71 -4.79 10.94 -4.28
N LEU A 72 -3.47 10.86 -4.48
CA LEU A 72 -2.63 11.99 -4.83
C LEU A 72 -2.64 12.20 -6.35
N SER A 73 -2.64 13.45 -6.79
CA SER A 73 -2.54 13.81 -8.21
C SER A 73 -1.13 13.55 -8.76
N ALA A 74 -0.94 13.80 -10.05
CA ALA A 74 0.39 13.83 -10.65
C ALA A 74 1.33 14.80 -9.90
N GLY A 75 2.59 14.39 -9.74
CA GLY A 75 3.59 15.13 -8.97
C GLY A 75 4.70 14.24 -8.43
N VAL A 76 5.71 14.87 -7.81
CA VAL A 76 6.82 14.20 -7.12
C VAL A 76 6.54 14.18 -5.64
N TYR A 77 6.56 12.98 -5.03
CA TYR A 77 6.25 12.80 -3.62
C TYR A 77 7.38 12.07 -2.88
N THR A 78 7.65 12.54 -1.66
CA THR A 78 8.39 11.78 -0.66
C THR A 78 7.39 11.34 0.40
N ILE A 79 7.15 10.04 0.49
CA ILE A 79 6.20 9.45 1.44
C ILE A 79 6.96 8.48 2.34
N LEU A 80 7.01 8.73 3.64
CA LEU A 80 7.75 7.94 4.62
C LEU A 80 6.83 7.51 5.77
N ALA A 81 7.16 6.35 6.35
CA ALA A 81 6.65 5.87 7.61
C ALA A 81 7.83 5.56 8.54
N TYR A 82 7.70 5.96 9.80
CA TYR A 82 8.49 5.50 10.94
C TYR A 82 7.58 4.66 11.82
N LEU A 83 8.02 3.48 12.21
CA LEU A 83 7.25 2.52 12.99
C LEU A 83 8.19 1.84 13.98
N ASP A 84 7.80 1.84 15.25
CA ASP A 84 8.55 1.28 16.36
C ASP A 84 7.61 0.37 17.16
N TYR A 85 7.89 -0.92 17.13
CA TYR A 85 7.05 -1.97 17.68
C TYR A 85 7.90 -2.90 18.55
N ASP A 86 7.30 -3.41 19.63
CA ASP A 86 7.86 -4.54 20.37
C ASP A 86 6.97 -5.77 20.24
N ILE A 87 7.59 -6.94 20.33
CA ILE A 87 6.92 -8.23 20.34
C ILE A 87 7.03 -8.82 21.74
N SER A 88 5.90 -9.14 22.36
CA SER A 88 5.84 -9.79 23.66
C SER A 88 6.59 -9.06 24.78
N ALA A 89 6.64 -7.72 24.72
CA ALA A 89 7.45 -6.88 25.61
C ALA A 89 7.17 -7.07 27.10
N ALA A 90 5.91 -7.34 27.47
CA ALA A 90 5.53 -7.63 28.85
C ALA A 90 6.21 -8.89 29.42
N THR A 91 6.64 -9.81 28.55
CA THR A 91 7.29 -11.07 28.92
C THR A 91 8.80 -11.02 28.68
N ASN A 92 9.24 -10.48 27.55
CA ASN A 92 10.62 -10.60 27.07
C ASN A 92 11.42 -9.28 27.10
N GLY A 93 10.77 -8.17 27.45
CA GLY A 93 11.36 -6.83 27.32
C GLY A 93 11.22 -6.27 25.90
N SER A 94 11.62 -5.02 25.71
CA SER A 94 11.48 -4.23 24.47
C SER A 94 12.80 -4.06 23.73
N PHE A 95 13.65 -5.08 23.75
CA PHE A 95 15.07 -4.91 23.40
C PHE A 95 15.76 -6.20 22.97
N ASN A 96 15.00 -7.22 22.58
CA ASN A 96 15.54 -8.52 22.20
C ASN A 96 15.26 -8.86 20.73
N GLU A 97 14.56 -8.01 20.00
CA GLU A 97 14.15 -8.25 18.63
C GLU A 97 15.28 -8.02 17.62
N PHE A 98 15.17 -8.67 16.47
CA PHE A 98 16.02 -8.39 15.32
C PHE A 98 15.19 -8.25 14.06
N ALA A 99 15.75 -7.58 13.06
CA ALA A 99 15.10 -7.37 11.78
C ALA A 99 15.87 -8.04 10.63
N THR A 100 15.13 -8.53 9.64
CA THR A 100 15.67 -9.05 8.38
C THR A 100 14.89 -8.47 7.20
N VAL A 101 15.54 -8.43 6.03
CA VAL A 101 14.94 -7.88 4.81
C VAL A 101 14.85 -9.00 3.77
N THR A 102 13.65 -9.19 3.23
CA THR A 102 13.41 -10.14 2.13
C THR A 102 13.15 -9.37 0.85
N GLY A 103 13.77 -9.82 -0.26
CA GLY A 103 13.66 -9.17 -1.56
C GLY A 103 14.50 -7.90 -1.64
N ALA A 104 14.21 -7.07 -2.64
CA ALA A 104 14.85 -5.78 -2.85
C ALA A 104 13.78 -4.69 -3.02
N PRO A 105 13.93 -3.52 -2.38
CA PRO A 105 13.05 -2.39 -2.63
C PRO A 105 13.03 -2.04 -4.13
N GLY A 106 11.85 -1.71 -4.65
CA GLY A 106 11.70 -1.23 -6.02
C GLY A 106 12.36 0.14 -6.23
N ALA A 107 12.31 0.63 -7.46
CA ALA A 107 12.80 1.97 -7.77
C ALA A 107 12.15 3.02 -6.84
N GLN A 108 12.96 3.93 -6.32
CA GLN A 108 12.55 5.00 -5.40
C GLN A 108 12.02 4.52 -4.04
N GLN A 109 11.88 3.21 -3.82
CA GLN A 109 11.60 2.68 -2.49
C GLN A 109 12.89 2.57 -1.68
N GLY A 110 12.75 2.64 -0.37
CA GLY A 110 13.87 2.30 0.50
C GLY A 110 13.46 2.07 1.93
N TYR A 111 14.45 1.76 2.74
CA TYR A 111 14.29 1.56 4.17
C TYR A 111 15.55 1.97 4.96
N PHE A 112 15.39 2.03 6.27
CA PHE A 112 16.46 2.09 7.27
C PHE A 112 15.96 1.37 8.53
N LEU A 113 16.79 0.48 9.09
CA LEU A 113 16.51 -0.24 10.34
C LEU A 113 17.60 0.07 11.34
N GLY A 114 17.24 0.11 12.62
CA GLY A 114 18.14 0.41 13.72
C GLY A 114 17.41 0.46 15.05
N ASP A 115 18.17 0.80 16.09
CA ASP A 115 17.66 1.01 17.45
C ASP A 115 17.11 2.44 17.61
N PRO A 116 15.83 2.62 18.02
CA PRO A 116 15.21 3.94 18.18
C PRO A 116 15.95 4.83 19.19
N ASN A 117 16.65 4.23 20.17
CA ASN A 117 17.32 4.93 21.25
C ASN A 117 18.69 5.54 20.87
N LEU A 118 19.23 5.20 19.70
CA LEU A 118 20.55 5.65 19.27
C LEU A 118 20.55 6.98 18.50
N GLY A 119 19.40 7.63 18.36
CA GLY A 119 19.27 8.91 17.63
C GLY A 119 19.57 8.81 16.13
N LEU A 120 19.73 7.58 15.62
CA LEU A 120 19.97 7.31 14.20
C LEU A 120 18.74 7.61 13.34
N PHE A 121 17.53 7.63 13.92
CA PHE A 121 16.31 7.80 13.13
C PHE A 121 15.95 9.24 12.83
N SER A 122 16.41 10.18 13.66
CA SER A 122 16.08 11.58 13.45
C SER A 122 16.63 12.08 12.13
N ASN A 123 17.80 11.60 11.66
CA ASN A 123 18.37 12.08 10.40
C ASN A 123 17.68 11.44 9.17
N GLU A 124 17.42 10.15 9.20
CA GLU A 124 16.96 9.39 8.03
C GLU A 124 15.50 9.67 7.73
N PHE A 125 14.67 9.75 8.78
CA PHE A 125 13.27 10.17 8.64
C PHE A 125 13.17 11.67 8.36
N THR A 126 13.97 12.52 9.03
CA THR A 126 13.88 13.98 8.83
C THR A 126 14.40 14.41 7.47
N ASN A 127 15.48 13.81 6.98
CA ASN A 127 16.11 14.22 5.73
C ASN A 127 15.67 13.36 4.54
N ALA A 128 14.81 12.36 4.76
CA ALA A 128 14.38 11.40 3.75
C ALA A 128 15.54 10.64 3.09
N THR A 129 16.59 10.35 3.86
CA THR A 129 17.84 9.73 3.37
C THR A 129 17.85 8.22 3.61
N LEU A 130 16.87 7.50 3.07
CA LEU A 130 16.83 6.03 3.20
C LEU A 130 18.03 5.37 2.51
N THR A 131 18.87 4.66 3.26
CA THR A 131 20.13 4.07 2.78
C THR A 131 20.02 2.60 2.41
N ASN A 132 18.87 1.96 2.65
CA ASN A 132 18.68 0.50 2.52
C ASN A 132 19.67 -0.28 3.39
N THR A 133 19.82 0.16 4.64
CA THR A 133 20.74 -0.42 5.61
C THR A 133 19.97 -1.01 6.78
N ASN A 134 20.41 -2.18 7.23
CA ASN A 134 19.98 -2.76 8.49
C ASN A 134 21.10 -2.56 9.52
N ASN A 135 20.88 -1.64 10.46
CA ASN A 135 21.81 -1.37 11.57
C ASN A 135 21.31 -1.96 12.89
N VAL A 136 20.24 -2.76 12.87
CA VAL A 136 19.84 -3.54 14.04
C VAL A 136 20.90 -4.63 14.21
N GLY A 137 21.42 -4.77 15.42
CA GLY A 137 22.30 -5.89 15.75
C GLY A 137 21.53 -7.22 15.73
N THR A 138 22.22 -8.28 16.12
CA THR A 138 21.59 -9.59 16.32
C THR A 138 21.86 -9.98 17.76
N ALA A 139 20.82 -10.26 18.55
CA ALA A 139 20.97 -10.80 19.89
C ALA A 139 21.83 -12.07 19.85
N THR A 140 22.91 -12.15 20.62
CA THR A 140 23.83 -13.31 20.60
C THR A 140 23.74 -14.23 21.82
N GLY A 141 22.65 -14.16 22.59
CA GLY A 141 22.35 -15.10 23.67
C GLY A 141 21.69 -14.43 24.86
N LEU A 142 21.10 -15.20 25.77
CA LEU A 142 20.53 -14.65 27.01
C LEU A 142 21.64 -14.22 27.98
N PRO A 143 21.49 -13.10 28.72
CA PRO A 143 20.38 -12.15 28.76
C PRO A 143 20.70 -10.89 27.94
N ASP A 144 21.07 -11.04 26.66
CA ASP A 144 21.55 -9.89 25.89
C ASP A 144 20.42 -8.91 25.60
N VAL A 145 20.58 -7.73 26.20
CA VAL A 145 19.81 -6.50 25.96
C VAL A 145 20.31 -5.89 24.66
N CYS A 146 20.13 -6.60 23.54
CA CYS A 146 20.25 -6.06 22.20
C CYS A 146 19.32 -6.90 21.30
N CYS A 147 18.43 -6.34 20.49
CA CYS A 147 18.30 -4.99 19.98
C CYS A 147 16.85 -4.54 20.03
N ASP A 148 16.63 -3.23 20.01
CA ASP A 148 15.31 -2.66 19.73
C ASP A 148 15.20 -2.38 18.22
N VAL A 149 14.03 -2.58 17.64
CA VAL A 149 13.79 -2.51 16.19
C VAL A 149 12.81 -1.39 15.88
N ALA A 150 13.36 -0.29 15.35
CA ALA A 150 12.58 0.69 14.63
C ALA A 150 12.79 0.57 13.12
N VAL A 151 11.74 0.92 12.38
CA VAL A 151 11.67 0.83 10.93
C VAL A 151 11.35 2.20 10.35
N VAL A 152 12.22 2.69 9.47
CA VAL A 152 11.82 3.72 8.51
C VAL A 152 11.74 3.10 7.14
N MET A 153 10.63 3.31 6.46
CA MET A 153 10.46 2.88 5.07
C MET A 153 9.68 3.90 4.28
N GLY A 154 9.85 3.90 2.96
CA GLY A 154 9.08 4.81 2.14
C GLY A 154 9.52 4.89 0.69
N PHE A 155 9.06 5.97 0.08
CA PHE A 155 9.27 6.33 -1.31
C PHE A 155 9.97 7.69 -1.35
N LYS A 156 11.14 7.75 -2.00
CA LYS A 156 11.94 8.97 -2.20
C LYS A 156 11.69 9.52 -3.59
N ALA A 157 11.15 10.74 -3.67
CA ALA A 157 10.91 11.44 -4.93
C ALA A 157 10.14 10.59 -5.97
N PHE A 158 9.11 9.85 -5.53
CA PHE A 158 8.29 9.04 -6.41
C PHE A 158 7.45 9.90 -7.35
N GLN A 159 7.53 9.61 -8.64
CA GLN A 159 6.85 10.36 -9.68
C GLN A 159 5.50 9.72 -10.01
N ILE A 160 4.41 10.40 -9.67
CA ILE A 160 3.08 10.07 -10.20
C ILE A 160 2.96 10.75 -11.57
N PRO A 161 2.83 9.99 -12.69
CA PRO A 161 2.77 10.58 -14.01
C PRO A 161 1.51 11.43 -14.24
N VAL A 162 1.59 12.37 -15.17
CA VAL A 162 0.41 13.12 -15.65
C VAL A 162 -0.62 12.13 -16.19
N GLY A 163 -1.89 12.34 -15.83
CA GLY A 163 -2.98 11.43 -16.20
C GLY A 163 -3.16 10.25 -15.25
N PHE A 164 -2.44 10.20 -14.12
CA PHE A 164 -2.63 9.21 -13.07
C PHE A 164 -2.91 9.86 -11.71
N THR A 165 -3.52 9.09 -10.82
CA THR A 165 -3.49 9.30 -9.38
C THR A 165 -2.74 8.17 -8.70
N GLY A 166 -2.06 8.46 -7.60
CA GLY A 166 -1.34 7.47 -6.80
C GLY A 166 -1.90 7.34 -5.39
N GLN A 167 -1.89 6.12 -4.86
CA GLN A 167 -2.16 5.84 -3.46
C GLN A 167 -1.03 5.00 -2.90
N PHE A 168 -0.44 5.47 -1.80
CA PHE A 168 0.62 4.76 -1.09
C PHE A 168 0.03 4.08 0.13
N MET A 169 0.53 2.90 0.49
CA MET A 169 0.10 2.16 1.67
C MET A 169 1.31 1.58 2.41
N PHE A 170 1.27 1.68 3.73
CA PHE A 170 2.17 1.01 4.66
C PHE A 170 1.34 0.05 5.50
N SER A 171 1.82 -1.17 5.68
CA SER A 171 1.14 -2.19 6.45
C SER A 171 2.10 -2.89 7.41
N VAL A 172 1.63 -3.11 8.63
CA VAL A 172 2.23 -3.98 9.63
C VAL A 172 1.25 -5.12 9.89
N THR A 173 1.72 -6.36 9.80
CA THR A 173 0.88 -7.55 9.96
C THR A 173 1.69 -8.70 10.52
N ASP A 174 1.04 -9.66 11.16
CA ASP A 174 1.61 -10.92 11.61
C ASP A 174 1.47 -12.05 10.57
N ALA A 175 0.78 -11.77 9.46
CA ALA A 175 0.69 -12.65 8.31
C ALA A 175 1.74 -12.30 7.26
N LEU A 176 2.37 -13.32 6.66
CA LEU A 176 3.37 -13.11 5.62
C LEU A 176 2.79 -12.32 4.43
N PRO A 177 3.35 -11.15 4.07
CA PRO A 177 2.84 -10.36 2.96
C PRO A 177 3.07 -11.04 1.60
N ASN A 178 2.08 -10.98 0.71
CA ASN A 178 2.28 -11.29 -0.71
C ASN A 178 2.89 -10.08 -1.42
N ALA A 179 4.14 -9.77 -1.08
CA ALA A 179 4.88 -8.63 -1.62
C ALA A 179 6.26 -9.08 -2.14
N PRO A 180 6.81 -8.42 -3.18
CA PRO A 180 8.12 -8.76 -3.71
C PRO A 180 9.27 -8.43 -2.75
N TRP A 181 9.01 -7.57 -1.76
CA TRP A 181 9.93 -7.30 -0.66
C TRP A 181 9.17 -6.88 0.59
N TYR A 182 9.77 -7.11 1.75
CA TYR A 182 9.25 -6.73 3.07
C TYR A 182 10.38 -6.80 4.10
N ILE A 183 10.14 -6.20 5.27
CA ILE A 183 10.98 -6.33 6.45
C ILE A 183 10.27 -7.24 7.45
N THR A 184 11.01 -8.12 8.11
CA THR A 184 10.50 -8.97 9.19
C THR A 184 11.22 -8.61 10.48
N GLN A 185 10.46 -8.26 11.51
CA GLN A 185 10.95 -8.19 12.88
C GLN A 185 10.60 -9.50 13.58
N THR A 186 11.54 -10.06 14.34
CA THR A 186 11.41 -11.35 15.00
C THR A 186 11.87 -11.24 16.45
N ASP A 187 11.05 -11.74 17.37
CA ASP A 187 11.45 -12.03 18.73
C ASP A 187 12.14 -13.41 18.75
N PRO A 188 13.43 -13.50 19.11
CA PRO A 188 14.18 -14.75 19.08
C PRO A 188 13.73 -15.76 20.14
N ASP A 189 13.10 -15.31 21.24
CA ASP A 189 12.72 -16.16 22.37
C ASP A 189 11.39 -16.88 22.11
N THR A 190 10.43 -16.18 21.48
CA THR A 190 9.12 -16.74 21.12
C THR A 190 9.08 -17.28 19.69
N GLY A 191 9.90 -16.73 18.79
CA GLY A 191 9.83 -16.97 17.36
C GLY A 191 8.69 -16.20 16.67
N ASP A 192 7.98 -15.33 17.40
CA ASP A 192 6.91 -14.49 16.88
C ASP A 192 7.45 -13.42 15.93
N LYS A 193 6.61 -13.02 14.96
CA LYS A 193 7.03 -12.16 13.85
C LYS A 193 5.98 -11.15 13.49
N ILE A 194 6.44 -9.96 13.12
CA ILE A 194 5.66 -8.98 12.37
C ILE A 194 6.39 -8.62 11.07
N TYR A 195 5.60 -8.22 10.09
CA TYR A 195 6.04 -7.92 8.73
C TYR A 195 5.65 -6.50 8.36
N PHE A 196 6.62 -5.74 7.88
CA PHE A 196 6.43 -4.40 7.35
C PHE A 196 6.49 -4.44 5.84
N ALA A 197 5.46 -3.93 5.18
CA ALA A 197 5.39 -3.86 3.74
C ALA A 197 4.84 -2.50 3.29
N GLN A 198 5.21 -2.10 2.07
CA GLN A 198 4.65 -0.92 1.43
C GLN A 198 4.27 -1.19 -0.02
N THR A 199 3.22 -0.52 -0.47
CA THR A 199 2.75 -0.61 -1.85
C THR A 199 2.39 0.77 -2.40
N VAL A 200 2.38 0.87 -3.72
CA VAL A 200 1.87 2.03 -4.45
C VAL A 200 0.93 1.53 -5.54
N ALA A 201 -0.29 2.07 -5.56
CA ALA A 201 -1.28 1.82 -6.58
C ALA A 201 -1.43 3.06 -7.47
N LEU A 202 -1.21 2.90 -8.78
CA LEU A 202 -1.45 3.94 -9.77
C LEU A 202 -2.76 3.67 -10.49
N ARG A 203 -3.61 4.69 -10.57
CA ARG A 203 -4.89 4.64 -11.29
C ARG A 203 -4.89 5.67 -12.40
N GLN A 204 -5.11 5.21 -13.64
CA GLN A 204 -5.22 6.10 -14.80
C GLN A 204 -6.51 6.91 -14.70
N LEU A 205 -6.40 8.22 -14.91
CA LEU A 205 -7.53 9.12 -15.03
C LEU A 205 -8.17 8.96 -16.42
N PRO A 206 -9.50 9.15 -16.54
CA PRO A 206 -10.14 9.23 -17.84
C PRO A 206 -9.48 10.31 -18.70
N PRO A 207 -9.35 10.12 -20.02
CA PRO A 207 -8.88 11.17 -20.92
C PRO A 207 -9.71 12.44 -20.71
N THR A 208 -9.06 13.54 -20.32
CA THR A 208 -9.74 14.83 -20.08
C THR A 208 -10.14 15.55 -21.37
N GLY A 209 -9.74 15.02 -22.52
CA GLY A 209 -10.35 15.37 -23.80
C GLY A 209 -11.60 14.53 -23.97
N GLY A 210 -12.78 15.10 -23.74
CA GLY A 210 -14.00 14.53 -24.28
C GLY A 210 -13.73 14.25 -25.75
N ILE A 211 -13.79 12.97 -26.14
CA ILE A 211 -13.80 12.61 -27.55
C ILE A 211 -14.87 13.53 -28.15
N PRO A 212 -14.53 14.46 -29.05
CA PRO A 212 -15.56 15.30 -29.67
C PRO A 212 -16.58 14.31 -30.18
N GLU A 213 -17.81 14.38 -29.65
CA GLU A 213 -18.85 13.45 -30.07
C GLU A 213 -18.78 13.46 -31.59
N PRO A 214 -18.52 12.29 -32.22
CA PRO A 214 -18.25 12.27 -33.64
C PRO A 214 -19.40 13.02 -34.28
N SER A 215 -19.09 13.82 -35.30
CA SER A 215 -20.02 14.72 -35.97
C SER A 215 -21.29 14.03 -36.48
N THR A 216 -21.50 12.73 -36.23
CA THR A 216 -22.76 11.99 -36.20
C THR A 216 -24.01 12.85 -36.01
N PHE A 217 -24.11 13.76 -35.04
CA PHE A 217 -25.29 14.64 -34.94
C PHE A 217 -25.37 15.67 -36.08
N LEU A 218 -24.25 16.25 -36.50
CA LEU A 218 -24.16 17.12 -37.67
C LEU A 218 -24.39 16.36 -38.99
N THR A 219 -23.88 15.12 -39.10
CA THR A 219 -24.03 14.27 -40.29
C THR A 219 -25.45 13.72 -40.40
N LEU A 220 -26.04 13.30 -39.28
CA LEU A 220 -27.43 12.85 -39.20
C LEU A 220 -28.38 14.02 -39.44
N GLY A 221 -28.15 15.16 -38.77
CA GLY A 221 -28.92 16.39 -38.97
C GLY A 221 -28.82 16.93 -40.40
N GLY A 222 -27.62 16.95 -40.98
CA GLY A 222 -27.38 17.31 -42.37
C GLY A 222 -28.05 16.36 -43.36
N GLY A 223 -28.02 15.04 -43.08
CA GLY A 223 -28.71 14.02 -43.86
C GLY A 223 -30.22 14.22 -43.88
N PHE A 224 -30.84 14.48 -42.72
CA PHE A 224 -32.27 14.79 -42.63
C PHE A 224 -32.64 16.09 -43.37
N ALA A 225 -31.83 17.15 -43.21
CA ALA A 225 -32.05 18.42 -43.91
C ALA A 225 -31.97 18.25 -45.44
N ALA A 226 -31.00 17.47 -45.94
CA ALA A 226 -30.88 17.15 -47.35
C ALA A 226 -32.10 16.36 -47.87
N LEU A 227 -32.59 15.37 -47.11
CA LEU A 227 -33.78 14.59 -47.46
C LEU A 227 -35.04 15.46 -47.57
N VAL A 228 -35.24 16.40 -46.64
CA VAL A 228 -36.36 17.35 -46.68
C VAL A 228 -36.23 18.30 -47.88
N ALA A 229 -35.03 18.80 -48.16
CA ALA A 229 -34.78 19.67 -49.32
C ALA A 229 -35.05 18.95 -50.66
N PHE A 230 -34.64 17.68 -50.79
CA PHE A 230 -34.92 16.86 -51.97
C PHE A 230 -36.41 16.52 -52.11
N ARG A 231 -37.14 16.28 -51.01
CA ARG A 231 -38.59 16.04 -51.04
C ARG A 231 -39.37 17.25 -51.54
N ARG A 232 -38.97 18.48 -51.18
CA ARG A 232 -39.62 19.72 -51.63
C ARG A 232 -39.35 20.08 -53.09
N ARG A 233 -38.26 19.59 -53.68
CA ARG A 233 -37.93 19.82 -55.10
C ARG A 233 -38.66 18.90 -56.07
N ARG A 234 -39.32 17.84 -55.59
CA ARG A 234 -40.32 17.11 -56.37
C ARG A 234 -41.64 17.90 -56.34
N GLY A 235 -41.66 19.00 -57.11
CA GLY A 235 -42.92 19.67 -57.43
C GLY A 235 -43.90 18.72 -58.12
N PRO A 236 -45.21 19.04 -58.13
CA PRO A 236 -46.20 18.24 -58.82
C PRO A 236 -45.78 18.06 -60.27
N VAL A 237 -45.65 16.79 -60.69
CA VAL A 237 -45.56 16.46 -62.10
C VAL A 237 -46.87 16.95 -62.71
N ASN A 238 -46.84 18.11 -63.37
CA ASN A 238 -47.93 18.53 -64.23
C ASN A 238 -48.03 17.49 -65.33
N SER A 239 -48.95 16.54 -65.15
CA SER A 239 -49.41 15.64 -66.18
C SER A 239 -50.17 16.47 -67.21
N THR A 240 -49.44 17.05 -68.15
CA THR A 240 -50.01 17.70 -69.32
C THR A 240 -49.16 17.27 -70.50
N LEU A 241 -49.84 16.81 -71.57
CA LEU A 241 -49.35 16.22 -72.84
C LEU A 241 -49.34 14.67 -72.83
N ALA A 242 -49.94 13.97 -73.78
CA ALA A 242 -50.79 14.39 -74.89
C ALA A 242 -51.57 13.15 -75.38
N SER A 243 -52.86 13.33 -75.61
CA SER A 243 -53.64 12.47 -76.50
C SER A 243 -53.11 12.65 -77.92
N PHE A 244 -52.35 11.72 -78.50
CA PHE A 244 -52.00 11.80 -79.92
C PHE A 244 -51.97 10.41 -80.57
N TRP A 245 -52.89 10.24 -81.52
CA TRP A 245 -53.09 9.20 -82.54
C TRP A 245 -53.88 7.91 -82.21
N ARG A 246 -55.15 7.97 -82.65
CA ARG A 246 -55.85 6.90 -83.39
C ARG A 246 -55.06 6.53 -84.65
N TRP A 247 -54.98 5.24 -84.96
CA TRP A 247 -55.37 4.63 -86.24
C TRP A 247 -55.79 3.18 -85.93
#